data_AF-A0A0B0MXF6-F1
#
_entry.id   AF-A0A0B0MXF6-F1
#
_cell.length_a   1.000
_cell.length_b   1.000
_cell.length_c   1.000
_cell.angle_alpha   90.00
_cell.angle_beta   90.00
_cell.angle_gamma   90.00
#
_symmetry.space_group_name_H-M   'P 1'
#
loop_
_entity.id
_entity.type
_entity.pdbx_description
1 polymer ?
#
loop_
_entity_poly.entity_id
_entity_poly.type
_entity_poly.pdbx_seq_one_letter_code
_entity_poly.pdbx_strand_id
1 'polypeptide(L)'
;MLRYQWEDAVRFWNSKKGEDRERVGTTSRQKQKFTHTAKSKSFACVDEDEEKLKDKRVKYEAVTSSDSSINLDNIDNRVITEVLRPEKYGRVKRLVGSDASTVEEIAQLKVEAAAKEAEQNRKYDELQQQFQNMMKMFQ
;
A
#
# COMPACT_ATOMS: atom_id res chain seq x y z
N MET A 1 27.58 22.56 -14.14
CA MET A 1 27.81 21.19 -13.65
C MET A 1 26.65 20.22 -13.90
N LEU A 2 25.80 20.41 -14.94
CA LEU A 2 24.66 19.50 -15.25
C LEU A 2 24.79 18.76 -16.59
N ARG A 3 25.85 19.03 -17.37
CA ARG A 3 26.00 18.42 -18.70
C ARG A 3 26.44 16.95 -18.65
N TYR A 4 27.06 16.49 -17.56
CA TYR A 4 27.53 15.10 -17.45
C TYR A 4 26.44 14.07 -17.08
N GLN A 5 25.33 14.51 -16.49
CA GLN A 5 24.33 13.57 -15.99
C GLN A 5 23.53 12.87 -17.11
N TRP A 6 23.27 13.56 -18.23
CA TRP A 6 22.53 12.97 -19.34
C TRP A 6 23.42 12.06 -20.20
N GLU A 7 24.69 12.41 -20.38
CA GLU A 7 25.68 11.57 -21.09
C GLU A 7 25.88 10.23 -20.38
N ASP A 8 25.93 10.25 -19.05
CA ASP A 8 26.02 9.05 -18.22
C ASP A 8 24.76 8.18 -18.31
N ALA A 9 23.58 8.79 -18.33
CA ALA A 9 22.33 8.07 -18.52
C ALA A 9 22.25 7.45 -19.93
N VAL A 10 22.62 8.19 -20.98
CA VAL A 10 22.65 7.69 -22.36
C VAL A 10 23.65 6.53 -22.50
N ARG A 11 24.84 6.66 -21.90
CA ARG A 11 25.85 5.60 -21.89
C ARG A 11 25.37 4.36 -21.13
N PHE A 12 24.59 4.55 -20.06
CA PHE A 12 24.00 3.46 -19.30
C PHE A 12 22.91 2.72 -20.09
N TRP A 13 22.03 3.44 -20.79
CA TRP A 13 20.98 2.83 -21.61
C TRP A 13 21.53 2.08 -22.83
N ASN A 14 22.61 2.58 -23.42
CA ASN A 14 23.32 1.91 -24.52
C ASN A 14 24.30 0.81 -24.07
N SER A 15 24.40 0.55 -22.77
CA SER A 15 25.28 -0.49 -22.21
C SER A 15 24.56 -1.83 -22.16
N LYS A 16 25.35 -2.93 -22.18
CA LYS A 16 24.85 -4.29 -21.98
C LYS A 16 23.97 -4.44 -20.74
N LYS A 17 24.30 -3.70 -19.68
CA LYS A 17 23.55 -3.70 -18.42
C LYS A 17 22.17 -3.03 -18.54
N GLY A 18 22.05 -2.04 -19.43
CA GLY A 18 20.77 -1.41 -19.77
C GLY A 18 19.87 -2.37 -20.54
N GLU A 19 20.44 -2.99 -21.58
CA GLU A 19 19.75 -3.99 -22.43
C GLU A 19 19.24 -5.19 -21.61
N ASP A 20 20.05 -5.72 -20.70
CA ASP A 20 19.65 -6.82 -19.82
C ASP A 20 18.50 -6.41 -18.88
N ARG A 21 18.51 -5.18 -18.36
CA ARG A 21 17.42 -4.66 -17.52
C ARG A 21 16.14 -4.45 -18.30
N GLU A 22 16.23 -4.00 -19.55
CA GLU A 22 15.06 -3.88 -20.42
C GLU A 22 14.44 -5.26 -20.71
N ARG A 23 15.25 -6.26 -21.02
CA ARG A 23 14.79 -7.65 -21.21
C ARG A 23 14.12 -8.22 -19.96
N VAL A 24 14.67 -7.93 -18.78
CA VAL A 24 14.03 -8.31 -17.50
C VAL A 24 12.72 -7.54 -17.32
N GLY A 25 12.66 -6.26 -17.69
CA GLY A 25 11.46 -5.43 -17.61
C GLY A 25 10.34 -5.92 -18.53
N THR A 26 10.64 -6.29 -19.77
CA THR A 26 9.65 -6.81 -20.73
C THR A 26 9.12 -8.18 -20.31
N THR A 27 10.01 -9.09 -19.91
CA THR A 27 9.59 -10.42 -19.42
C THR A 27 8.82 -10.34 -18.09
N SER A 28 9.18 -9.41 -17.19
CA SER A 28 8.45 -9.14 -15.96
C SER A 28 7.05 -8.58 -16.25
N ARG A 29 6.94 -7.58 -17.13
CA ARG A 29 5.65 -7.00 -17.57
C ARG A 29 4.77 -8.03 -18.28
N GLN A 30 5.35 -8.93 -19.06
CA GLN A 30 4.63 -10.04 -19.70
C GLN A 30 4.15 -11.09 -18.68
N LYS A 31 4.93 -11.34 -17.63
CA LYS A 31 4.56 -12.24 -16.52
C LYS A 31 3.60 -11.60 -15.52
N GLN A 32 3.37 -10.29 -15.59
CA GLN A 32 2.39 -9.60 -14.76
C GLN A 32 0.98 -10.01 -15.22
N LYS A 33 0.42 -11.03 -14.55
CA LYS A 33 -0.94 -11.56 -14.76
C LYS A 33 -2.05 -10.60 -14.31
N PHE A 34 -1.68 -9.53 -13.64
CA PHE A 34 -2.60 -8.46 -13.29
C PHE A 34 -2.70 -7.52 -14.48
N THR A 35 -3.63 -7.82 -15.38
CA THR A 35 -4.37 -6.76 -16.05
C THR A 35 -4.84 -5.84 -14.94
N HIS A 36 -4.26 -4.64 -14.79
CA HIS A 36 -4.88 -3.63 -13.93
C HIS A 36 -6.29 -3.47 -14.49
N THR A 37 -7.24 -4.05 -13.77
CA THR A 37 -8.61 -4.28 -14.20
C THR A 37 -9.16 -2.97 -14.73
N ALA A 38 -9.19 -2.81 -16.06
CA ALA A 38 -9.84 -1.69 -16.74
C ALA A 38 -11.38 -1.77 -16.62
N LYS A 39 -11.87 -2.58 -15.66
CA LYS A 39 -13.28 -2.82 -15.40
C LYS A 39 -13.68 -2.59 -13.94
N SER A 40 -12.77 -2.32 -12.99
CA SER A 40 -13.18 -2.02 -11.60
C SER A 40 -12.92 -0.56 -11.19
N LYS A 41 -12.46 0.27 -12.13
CA LYS A 41 -12.36 1.73 -12.00
C LYS A 41 -12.73 2.46 -13.30
N SER A 42 -13.35 1.77 -14.26
CA SER A 42 -13.88 2.42 -15.46
C SER A 42 -15.21 3.10 -15.11
N PHE A 43 -15.50 4.24 -15.72
CA PHE A 43 -16.78 4.95 -15.61
C PHE A 43 -18.01 4.04 -15.80
N ALA A 44 -17.88 2.90 -16.48
CA ALA A 44 -18.93 1.88 -16.61
C ALA A 44 -19.42 1.25 -15.28
N CYS A 45 -18.64 1.28 -14.20
CA CYS A 45 -19.12 0.82 -12.88
C CYS A 45 -19.94 1.87 -12.13
N VAL A 46 -19.87 3.13 -12.54
CA VAL A 46 -20.61 4.23 -11.91
C VAL A 46 -22.10 4.06 -12.18
N ASP A 47 -22.48 3.68 -13.41
CA ASP A 47 -23.87 3.46 -13.80
C ASP A 47 -24.50 2.28 -13.03
N GLU A 48 -23.77 1.16 -12.90
CA GLU A 48 -24.24 -0.04 -12.18
C GLU A 48 -24.43 0.22 -10.67
N ASP A 49 -23.62 1.11 -10.08
CA ASP A 49 -23.72 1.46 -8.66
C ASP A 49 -24.74 2.58 -8.40
N GLU A 50 -24.95 3.48 -9.36
CA GLU A 50 -26.02 4.48 -9.35
C GLU A 50 -27.40 3.81 -9.45
N GLU A 51 -27.56 2.79 -10.30
CA GLU A 51 -28.79 2.00 -10.40
C GLU A 51 -29.10 1.28 -9.08
N LYS A 52 -28.11 0.61 -8.47
CA LYS A 52 -28.27 -0.03 -7.15
C LYS A 52 -28.57 0.95 -6.03
N LEU A 53 -28.07 2.19 -6.11
CA LEU A 53 -28.39 3.24 -5.15
C LEU A 53 -29.86 3.68 -5.29
N LYS A 54 -30.34 3.87 -6.52
CA LYS A 54 -31.74 4.20 -6.81
C LYS A 54 -32.70 3.10 -6.33
N ASP A 55 -32.41 1.84 -6.62
CA ASP A 55 -33.23 0.70 -6.17
C ASP A 55 -33.33 0.62 -4.65
N LYS A 56 -32.21 0.80 -3.94
CA LYS A 56 -32.19 0.78 -2.48
C LYS A 56 -32.90 1.99 -1.88
N ARG A 57 -32.79 3.17 -2.49
CA ARG A 57 -33.50 4.39 -2.07
C ARG A 57 -35.01 4.21 -2.16
N VAL A 58 -35.53 3.70 -3.28
CA VAL A 58 -36.97 3.41 -3.46
C VAL A 58 -37.46 2.42 -2.41
N LYS A 59 -36.68 1.36 -2.12
CA LYS A 59 -37.02 0.37 -1.10
C LYS A 59 -37.15 1.00 0.30
N TYR A 60 -36.24 1.90 0.67
CA TYR A 60 -36.27 2.53 1.99
C TYR A 60 -37.30 3.66 2.09
N GLU A 61 -37.53 4.44 1.02
CA GLU A 61 -38.60 5.45 0.95
C GLU A 61 -39.99 4.82 1.14
N ALA A 62 -40.22 3.63 0.58
CA ALA A 62 -41.45 2.88 0.79
C ALA A 62 -41.66 2.43 2.25
N VAL A 63 -40.56 2.12 2.96
CA VAL A 63 -40.59 1.72 4.38
C VAL A 63 -40.80 2.95 5.27
N THR A 64 -40.17 4.09 4.97
CA THR A 64 -40.38 5.33 5.73
C THR A 64 -41.76 5.95 5.49
N SER A 65 -42.36 5.71 4.33
CA SER A 65 -43.76 6.06 4.10
C SER A 65 -44.72 5.29 5.03
N SER A 66 -44.31 4.13 5.54
CA SER A 66 -45.06 3.36 6.55
C SER A 66 -44.66 3.73 7.98
N ASP A 67 -43.41 4.10 8.22
CA ASP A 67 -42.86 4.38 9.55
C ASP A 67 -42.44 5.85 9.66
N SER A 68 -43.38 6.68 10.13
CA SER A 68 -43.27 8.15 10.21
C SER A 68 -42.11 8.70 11.06
N SER A 69 -41.33 7.82 11.71
CA SER A 69 -40.24 8.16 12.62
C SER A 69 -38.87 8.33 11.94
N ILE A 70 -38.74 7.98 10.65
CA ILE A 70 -37.46 7.95 9.95
C ILE A 70 -37.30 9.22 9.09
N ASN A 71 -36.38 10.10 9.47
CA ASN A 71 -36.03 11.32 8.72
C ASN A 71 -35.32 10.97 7.38
N LEU A 72 -35.66 11.67 6.29
CA LEU A 72 -35.08 11.51 4.96
C LEU A 72 -33.54 11.61 4.95
N ASP A 73 -32.95 12.53 5.73
CA ASP A 73 -31.49 12.68 5.86
C ASP A 73 -30.83 11.45 6.51
N ASN A 74 -31.58 10.69 7.32
CA ASN A 74 -31.10 9.44 7.92
C ASN A 74 -31.13 8.29 6.90
N ILE A 75 -32.03 8.34 5.91
CA ILE A 75 -32.13 7.34 4.85
C ILE A 75 -30.93 7.42 3.92
N ASP A 76 -30.59 8.62 3.44
CA ASP A 76 -29.47 8.81 2.50
C ASP A 76 -28.14 8.39 3.13
N ASN A 77 -27.90 8.78 4.39
CA ASN A 77 -26.72 8.36 5.15
C ASN A 77 -26.67 6.84 5.37
N ARG A 78 -27.82 6.19 5.59
CA ARG A 78 -27.92 4.73 5.73
C ARG A 78 -27.67 4.01 4.39
N VAL A 79 -28.22 4.50 3.30
CA VAL A 79 -28.03 3.94 1.95
C VAL A 79 -26.57 4.05 1.52
N ILE A 80 -25.95 5.22 1.72
CA ILE A 80 -24.53 5.46 1.44
C ILE A 80 -23.64 4.52 2.27
N THR A 81 -23.93 4.36 3.57
CA THR A 81 -23.13 3.48 4.43
C THR A 81 -23.31 1.99 4.10
N GLU A 82 -24.48 1.52 3.67
CA GLU A 82 -24.69 0.12 3.25
C GLU A 82 -24.08 -0.18 1.87
N VAL A 83 -24.04 0.79 0.94
CA VAL A 83 -23.44 0.62 -0.41
C VAL A 83 -21.92 0.75 -0.38
N LEU A 84 -21.37 1.67 0.41
CA LEU A 84 -19.91 1.87 0.52
C LEU A 84 -19.20 0.89 1.47
N ARG A 85 -19.94 0.23 2.38
CA ARG A 85 -19.39 -0.74 3.35
C ARG A 85 -18.73 -1.95 2.68
N PRO A 86 -19.34 -2.63 1.68
CA PRO A 86 -18.71 -3.76 0.99
C PRO A 86 -17.32 -3.45 0.40
N GLU A 87 -17.13 -2.27 -0.19
CA GLU A 87 -15.83 -1.85 -0.76
C GLU A 87 -14.78 -1.53 0.31
N LYS A 88 -15.17 -0.82 1.38
CA LYS A 88 -14.24 -0.43 2.46
C LYS A 88 -13.77 -1.63 3.29
N TYR A 89 -14.69 -2.51 3.68
CA TYR A 89 -14.37 -3.71 4.46
C TYR A 89 -13.69 -4.79 3.60
N GLY A 90 -14.01 -4.87 2.30
CA GLY A 90 -13.33 -5.77 1.35
C GLY A 90 -11.85 -5.41 1.15
N ARG A 91 -11.47 -4.13 1.18
CA ARG A 91 -10.05 -3.71 1.16
C ARG A 91 -9.32 -4.05 2.44
N VAL A 92 -9.90 -3.73 3.60
CA VAL A 92 -9.28 -4.02 4.91
C VAL A 92 -9.13 -5.53 5.10
N LYS A 93 -10.14 -6.33 4.75
CA LYS A 93 -10.08 -7.80 4.84
C LYS A 93 -9.09 -8.43 3.86
N ARG A 94 -8.84 -7.81 2.70
CA ARG A 94 -7.80 -8.26 1.75
C ARG A 94 -6.39 -7.92 2.24
N LEU A 95 -6.23 -6.85 3.01
CA LEU A 95 -4.96 -6.46 3.63
C LEU A 95 -4.66 -7.24 4.92
N VAL A 96 -5.71 -7.63 5.66
CA VAL A 96 -5.62 -8.34 6.96
C VAL A 96 -5.91 -9.85 6.81
N GLY A 97 -6.18 -10.32 5.59
CA GLY A 97 -6.28 -11.75 5.26
C GLY A 97 -4.90 -12.38 5.21
N SER A 98 -4.19 -12.38 6.33
CA SER A 98 -2.89 -12.98 6.52
C SER A 98 -3.03 -14.50 6.58
N ASP A 99 -2.52 -15.17 5.55
CA ASP A 99 -2.06 -16.54 5.65
C ASP A 99 -1.07 -16.63 6.82
N ALA A 100 -1.16 -17.67 7.64
CA ALA A 100 -0.32 -17.88 8.84
C ALA A 100 1.20 -17.72 8.56
N SER A 101 1.62 -17.98 7.31
CA SER A 101 3.00 -17.76 6.81
C SER A 101 3.48 -16.31 6.92
N THR A 102 2.59 -15.32 6.78
CA THR A 102 2.98 -13.89 6.75
C THR A 102 3.24 -13.33 8.15
N VAL A 103 2.55 -13.85 9.17
CA VAL A 103 2.75 -13.42 10.56
C VAL A 103 4.12 -13.90 11.07
N GLU A 104 4.53 -15.09 10.65
CA GLU A 104 5.81 -15.68 11.03
C GLU A 104 6.99 -14.99 10.33
N GLU A 105 6.87 -14.64 9.05
CA GLU A 105 7.88 -13.80 8.35
C GLU A 105 8.00 -12.40 8.96
N ILE A 106 6.89 -11.75 9.33
CA ILE A 106 6.91 -10.43 9.98
C ILE A 106 7.57 -10.52 11.37
N ALA A 107 7.33 -11.60 12.12
CA ALA A 107 7.97 -11.81 13.40
C ALA A 107 9.49 -12.00 13.25
N GLN A 108 9.94 -12.80 12.27
CA GLN A 108 11.36 -13.00 11.99
C GLN A 108 12.05 -11.70 11.56
N LEU A 109 11.44 -10.93 10.66
CA LEU A 109 11.99 -9.64 10.22
C LEU A 109 12.12 -8.63 11.37
N LYS A 110 11.19 -8.63 12.34
CA LYS A 110 11.29 -7.78 13.53
C LYS A 110 12.42 -8.20 14.47
N VAL A 111 12.60 -9.50 14.67
CA VAL A 111 13.71 -10.02 15.49
C VAL A 111 15.05 -9.72 14.84
N GLU A 112 15.17 -9.89 13.52
CA GLU A 112 16.40 -9.58 12.78
C GLU A 112 16.71 -8.07 12.80
N ALA A 113 15.69 -7.22 12.64
CA ALA A 113 15.85 -5.78 12.74
C ALA A 113 16.35 -5.34 14.13
N ALA A 114 15.74 -5.88 15.20
CA ALA A 114 16.14 -5.58 16.57
C ALA A 114 17.58 -6.07 16.88
N ALA A 115 17.98 -7.22 16.34
CA ALA A 115 19.34 -7.73 16.50
C ALA A 115 20.37 -6.84 15.79
N LYS A 116 20.09 -6.39 14.56
CA LYS A 116 20.99 -5.48 13.82
C LYS A 116 21.11 -4.10 14.48
N GLU A 117 20.01 -3.58 15.03
CA GLU A 117 20.01 -2.33 15.78
C GLU A 117 20.85 -2.44 17.06
N ALA A 118 20.67 -3.51 17.83
CA ALA A 118 21.46 -3.77 19.03
C ALA A 118 22.96 -3.93 18.74
N GLU A 119 23.33 -4.55 17.62
CA GLU A 119 24.73 -4.67 17.20
C GLU A 119 25.34 -3.31 16.82
N GLN A 120 24.59 -2.45 16.12
CA GLN A 120 25.05 -1.10 15.80
C GLN A 120 25.23 -0.25 17.05
N ASN A 121 24.30 -0.34 18.01
CA ASN A 121 24.41 0.39 19.26
C ASN A 121 25.64 -0.04 20.07
N ARG A 122 25.95 -1.35 20.11
CA ARG A 122 27.20 -1.85 20.74
C ARG A 122 28.46 -1.27 20.11
N LYS A 123 28.52 -1.20 18.77
CA LYS A 123 29.65 -0.59 18.05
C LYS A 123 29.79 0.89 18.36
N TYR A 124 28.67 1.59 18.51
CA TYR A 124 28.65 3.00 18.88
C TYR A 124 29.15 3.21 20.32
N ASP A 125 28.69 2.39 21.27
CA ASP A 125 29.13 2.44 22.68
C ASP A 125 30.64 2.14 22.81
N GLU A 126 31.15 1.13 22.09
CA GLU A 126 32.59 0.81 22.07
C GLU A 126 33.43 1.97 21.54
N LEU A 127 33.00 2.60 20.44
CA LEU A 127 33.69 3.76 19.87
C LEU A 127 33.70 4.94 20.86
N GLN A 128 32.57 5.16 21.53
CA GLN A 128 32.44 6.22 22.53
C GLN A 128 33.37 5.95 23.73
N GLN A 129 33.49 4.69 24.16
CA GLN A 129 34.40 4.29 25.23
C GLN A 129 35.87 4.41 24.83
N GLN A 130 36.24 4.09 23.58
CA GLN A 130 37.59 4.33 23.08
C GLN A 130 37.97 5.81 23.12
N PHE A 131 37.05 6.68 22.71
CA PHE A 131 37.28 8.12 22.73
C PHE A 131 37.47 8.65 24.17
N GLN A 132 36.67 8.15 25.11
CA GLN A 132 36.81 8.47 26.54
C GLN A 132 38.16 8.01 27.10
N ASN A 133 38.61 6.81 26.75
CA ASN A 133 39.91 6.28 27.18
C ASN A 133 41.07 7.10 26.59
N MET A 134 40.96 7.53 25.33
CA MET A 134 41.94 8.41 24.70
C MET A 134 42.02 9.77 25.42
N MET A 135 40.89 10.41 25.70
CA MET A 135 40.84 11.68 26.44
C MET A 135 41.49 11.61 27.83
N LYS A 136 41.39 10.46 28.51
CA LYS A 136 42.01 10.24 29.82
C LYS A 136 43.54 10.05 29.77
N MET A 137 44.11 9.67 28.64
CA MET A 137 45.57 9.53 28.50
C MET A 137 46.29 10.86 28.26
N PHE A 138 45.54 11.93 27.96
CA PHE A 138 46.08 13.27 27.71
C PHE A 138 45.81 14.26 28.87
N GLN A 139 45.27 13.78 29.99
CA GLN A 139 45.12 14.52 31.25
C GLN A 139 46.21 14.09 32.24
#